data_AF-A0A660SRI9-F1
#
_entry.id   AF-A0A660SRI9-F1
#
_cell.length_a   1.000
_cell.length_b   1.000
_cell.length_c   1.000
_cell.angle_alpha   90.00
_cell.angle_beta   90.00
_cell.angle_gamma   90.00
#
_symmetry.space_group_name_H-M   'P 1'
#
loop_
_entity.id
_entity.type
_entity.pdbx_description
1 polymer ?
#
loop_
_entity_poly.entity_id
_entity_poly.type
_entity_poly.pdbx_seq_one_letter_code
_entity_poly.pdbx_strand_id
1 'polypeptide(L)' 'MSLLQALDSGQVAGYAVDAYDSEPPEMTDLYNHPKVIMTAHIGGFTEESVFRSTDAAVENILEVLANHNSHKSN' A
#
# COMPACT_ATOMS: atom_id res chain seq x y z
N MET A 1 -20.06 3.42 17.70
CA MET A 1 -20.21 4.59 16.81
C MET A 1 -19.36 4.33 15.59
N SER A 2 -19.90 4.48 14.39
CA SER A 2 -19.12 4.28 13.15
C SER A 2 -18.31 5.53 12.80
N LEU A 3 -17.31 5.39 11.93
CA LEU A 3 -16.54 6.52 11.39
C LEU A 3 -17.44 7.53 10.67
N LEU A 4 -18.40 7.05 9.90
CA LEU A 4 -19.41 7.88 9.22
C LEU A 4 -20.15 8.78 10.22
N GLN A 5 -20.66 8.21 11.31
CA GLN A 5 -21.33 8.96 12.39
C GLN A 5 -20.41 10.01 13.05
N ALA A 6 -19.11 9.72 13.17
CA ALA A 6 -18.14 10.65 13.73
C ALA A 6 -17.88 11.85 12.82
N LEU A 7 -17.85 11.62 11.51
CA LEU A 7 -17.69 12.66 10.48
C LEU A 7 -18.93 13.55 10.37
N ASP A 8 -20.12 12.94 10.44
CA ASP A 8 -21.42 13.63 10.37
C ASP A 8 -21.65 14.51 11.60
N SER A 9 -21.39 13.96 12.80
CA SER A 9 -21.51 14.70 14.06
C SER A 9 -20.46 15.79 14.26
N GLY A 10 -19.41 15.80 13.42
CA GLY A 10 -18.30 16.74 13.53
C GLY A 10 -17.30 16.40 14.65
N GLN A 11 -17.47 15.27 15.34
CA GLN A 11 -16.46 14.76 16.28
C GLN A 11 -15.12 14.50 15.55
N VAL A 12 -15.18 14.05 14.30
CA VAL A 12 -14.03 13.95 13.41
C VAL A 12 -14.18 14.99 12.30
N ALA A 13 -13.17 15.85 12.16
CA ALA A 13 -13.19 16.93 11.17
C ALA A 13 -12.96 16.44 9.73
N GLY A 14 -12.30 15.29 9.56
CA GLY A 14 -12.06 14.65 8.27
C GLY A 14 -11.31 13.33 8.44
N TYR A 15 -11.27 12.54 7.37
CA TYR A 15 -10.61 11.25 7.33
C TYR A 15 -9.85 11.09 6.01
N ALA A 16 -8.57 10.75 6.09
CA ALA A 16 -7.73 10.46 4.94
C ALA A 16 -7.13 9.06 5.09
N VAL A 17 -7.22 8.24 4.04
CA VAL A 17 -6.79 6.84 4.07
C VAL A 17 -6.13 6.44 2.74
N ASP A 18 -5.06 5.65 2.85
CA ASP A 18 -4.34 5.09 1.69
C ASP A 18 -4.41 3.56 1.67
N ALA A 19 -4.37 2.90 2.82
CA ALA A 19 -4.39 1.43 2.94
C ALA A 19 -5.67 0.95 3.64
N TYR A 20 -6.18 -0.20 3.22
CA TYR A 20 -7.47 -0.75 3.66
C TYR A 20 -7.31 -2.18 4.17
N ASP A 21 -8.23 -2.63 5.03
CA ASP A 21 -8.20 -4.00 5.56
C ASP A 21 -8.35 -5.06 4.45
N SER A 22 -9.15 -4.76 3.44
CA SER A 22 -9.33 -5.57 2.22
C SER A 22 -9.12 -4.69 1.00
N GLU A 23 -8.37 -5.18 0.02
CA GLU A 23 -8.02 -4.46 -1.19
C GLU A 23 -8.36 -5.28 -2.44
N PRO A 24 -9.16 -4.74 -3.39
CA PRO A 24 -9.71 -3.38 -3.40
C PRO A 24 -10.79 -3.16 -2.31
N PRO A 25 -10.92 -1.93 -1.77
CA PRO A 25 -11.92 -1.63 -0.74
C PRO A 25 -13.36 -1.77 -1.26
N GLU A 26 -14.26 -2.18 -0.37
CA GLU A 26 -15.70 -2.18 -0.66
C GLU A 26 -16.23 -0.76 -0.81
N MET A 27 -17.16 -0.57 -1.75
CA MET A 27 -17.82 0.72 -1.95
C MET A 27 -18.78 0.99 -0.79
N THR A 28 -18.47 2.02 0.01
CA THR A 28 -19.27 2.46 1.17
C THR A 28 -19.64 3.93 1.06
N ASP A 29 -20.55 4.41 1.92
CA ASP A 29 -20.95 5.83 1.96
C ASP A 29 -19.76 6.80 2.19
N LEU A 30 -18.65 6.30 2.76
CA LEU A 30 -17.44 7.09 2.96
C LEU A 30 -16.81 7.56 1.64
N TYR A 31 -17.00 6.82 0.53
CA TYR A 31 -16.42 7.18 -0.78
C TYR A 31 -16.87 8.55 -1.28
N ASN A 32 -18.12 8.90 -1.01
CA ASN A 32 -18.72 10.16 -1.48
C ASN A 32 -18.79 11.22 -0.38
N HIS A 33 -18.27 10.92 0.82
CA HIS A 33 -18.39 11.83 1.94
C HIS A 33 -17.43 13.03 1.75
N PRO A 34 -17.92 14.29 1.81
CA PRO A 34 -17.13 15.47 1.41
C PRO A 34 -15.91 15.76 2.32
N LYS A 35 -15.86 15.15 3.52
CA LYS A 35 -14.73 15.25 4.46
C LYS A 35 -13.78 14.05 4.40
N VAL A 36 -13.88 13.23 3.35
CA VAL A 36 -13.06 12.03 3.18
C VAL A 36 -12.16 12.19 1.96
N ILE A 37 -10.90 11.82 2.11
CA ILE A 37 -9.91 11.73 1.03
C ILE A 37 -9.38 10.29 1.00
N MET A 38 -9.39 9.68 -0.18
CA MET A 38 -9.01 8.28 -0.36
C MET A 38 -7.96 8.19 -1.47
N THR A 39 -6.94 7.40 -1.23
CA THR A 39 -5.95 7.01 -2.24
C THR A 39 -5.88 5.49 -2.35
N ALA A 40 -5.43 4.99 -3.50
CA ALA A 40 -5.48 3.57 -3.84
C ALA A 40 -4.18 2.83 -3.46
N HIS A 41 -3.81 2.89 -2.18
CA HIS A 41 -2.57 2.30 -1.64
C HIS A 41 -1.32 2.71 -2.43
N ILE A 42 -1.21 4.00 -2.71
CA ILE A 42 -0.14 4.58 -3.55
C ILE A 42 0.94 5.28 -2.73
N GLY A 43 0.96 5.14 -1.39
CA GLY A 43 1.95 5.78 -0.52
C GLY A 43 3.39 5.45 -0.88
N GLY A 44 3.66 4.24 -1.39
CA GLY A 44 4.97 3.80 -1.88
C GLY A 44 5.18 3.91 -3.39
N PHE A 45 4.18 4.37 -4.15
CA PHE A 45 4.16 4.34 -5.62
C PHE A 45 4.80 5.61 -6.23
N THR A 46 6.06 5.87 -5.87
CA THR A 46 6.90 6.86 -6.55
C THR A 46 7.89 6.15 -7.47
N GLU A 47 8.36 6.86 -8.51
CA GLU A 47 9.36 6.32 -9.44
C GLU A 47 10.61 5.80 -8.70
N GLU A 48 11.13 6.58 -7.76
CA GLU A 48 12.35 6.24 -7.02
C GLU A 48 12.12 5.08 -6.05
N SER A 49 10.94 5.00 -5.42
CA SER A 49 10.58 3.93 -4.50
C SER A 49 10.43 2.58 -5.21
N VAL A 50 9.73 2.61 -6.36
CA VAL A 50 9.55 1.42 -7.22
C VAL A 50 10.89 0.96 -7.76
N PHE A 51 11.74 1.88 -8.24
CA PHE A 51 13.06 1.54 -8.77
C PHE A 51 13.95 0.86 -7.71
N ARG A 52 14.11 1.47 -6.53
CA ARG A 52 14.89 0.86 -5.43
C ARG A 52 14.38 -0.50 -5.00
N SER A 53 13.05 -0.66 -4.90
CA SER A 53 12.44 -1.92 -4.47
C SER A 53 12.63 -3.02 -5.53
N THR A 54 12.56 -2.64 -6.81
CA THR A 54 12.76 -3.56 -7.93
C THR A 54 14.22 -3.99 -8.01
N ASP A 55 15.17 -3.06 -7.91
CA ASP A 55 16.61 -3.36 -7.91
C ASP A 55 16.95 -4.34 -6.79
N ALA A 56 16.53 -4.04 -5.55
CA ALA A 56 16.77 -4.93 -4.41
C ALA A 56 16.17 -6.33 -4.61
N ALA A 57 14.97 -6.43 -5.19
CA ALA A 57 14.37 -7.73 -5.50
C ALA A 57 15.18 -8.52 -6.54
N VAL A 58 15.66 -7.85 -7.59
CA VAL A 58 16.49 -8.47 -8.64
C VAL A 58 17.85 -8.90 -8.08
N GLU A 59 18.51 -8.04 -7.28
CA GLU A 59 19.79 -8.36 -6.63
C GLU A 59 19.68 -9.61 -5.75
N ASN A 60 18.64 -9.70 -4.92
CA ASN A 60 18.38 -10.87 -4.07
C ASN A 60 18.21 -12.16 -4.90
N ILE A 61 17.50 -12.08 -6.03
CA ILE A 61 17.32 -13.23 -6.92
C ILE A 61 18.67 -13.67 -7.52
N LEU A 62 19.47 -12.72 -8.02
CA LEU A 62 20.77 -13.01 -8.61
C LEU A 62 21.74 -13.62 -7.59
N GLU A 63 21.75 -13.13 -6.36
CA GLU A 63 22.57 -13.67 -5.28
C GLU A 63 22.25 -15.15 -5.00
N VAL A 64 20.96 -15.49 -4.87
CA VAL A 64 20.53 -16.88 -4.64
C VAL A 64 20.94 -17.79 -5.81
N LEU A 65 20.75 -17.33 -7.05
CA LEU A 65 21.11 -18.12 -8.24
C LEU A 65 22.62 -18.33 -8.36
N ALA A 66 23.43 -17.30 -8.09
CA ALA A 66 24.88 -17.40 -8.08
C ALA A 66 25.37 -18.39 -7.01
N ASN A 67 24.84 -18.31 -5.80
CA ASN A 67 25.20 -19.19 -4.69
C ASN A 67 24.76 -20.65 -4.92
N HIS A 68 23.63 -20.87 -5.58
CA HIS A 68 23.17 -22.22 -5.93
C HIS A 68 24.02 -22.89 -7.01
N ASN A 69 24.58 -22.13 -7.96
CA ASN A 69 25.51 -22.67 -8.96
C ASN A 69 26.85 -23.09 -8.35
N SER A 70 27.30 -22.41 -7.31
CA SER A 70 28.54 -22.74 -6.58
C SER A 70 28.48 -24.09 -5.84
N HIS A 71 27.28 -24.58 -5.48
CA HIS A 71 27.09 -25.87 -4.80
C HIS A 71 26.96 -27.08 -5.74
N LYS A 72 26.75 -26.87 -7.05
CA LYS A 72 26.58 -27.96 -8.04
C LYS A 72 27.87 -28.37 -8.77
N SER A 73 29.00 -27.69 -8.51
CA SER A 73 30.30 -27.95 -9.15
C SER A 73 31.28 -28.78 -8.31
N ASN A 74 30.82 -29.50 -7.27
CA ASN A 74 31.62 -30.50 -6.55
C ASN A 74 31.05 -31.90 -6.71
#